data_AF-A0A0D6M7G6-F1
#
_entry.id   AF-A0A0D6M7G6-F1
#
_cell.length_a   1.000
_cell.length_b   1.000
_cell.length_c   1.000
_cell.angle_alpha   90.00
_cell.angle_beta   90.00
_cell.angle_gamma   90.00
#
_symmetry.space_group_name_H-M   'P 1'
#
loop_
_entity.id
_entity.type
_entity.pdbx_description
1 polymer ?
#
loop_
_entity_poly.entity_id
_entity_poly.type
_entity_poly.pdbx_seq_one_letter_code
_entity_poly.pdbx_strand_id
1 'polypeptide(L)'
;MHIVVDELKMIDVGVCLFLFVRPHLAPYIKDFAVASVKTGMGGATGNKVRDRNEDFTSALRRIRFPQGRDIESHDIVFWFGDFNYRINLSGEDVKKAVYSGDLTMLWQYDQLSQQKAQGLVSF
;
A
#
# COMPACT_ATOMS: atom_id res chain seq x y z
N MET A 1 -10.25 3.28 -18.60
CA MET A 1 -9.61 1.98 -18.29
C MET A 1 -10.33 1.42 -17.09
N HIS A 2 -10.91 0.22 -17.15
CA HIS A 2 -11.60 -0.39 -16.02
C HIS A 2 -10.88 -1.68 -15.64
N ILE A 3 -10.26 -1.66 -14.46
CA ILE A 3 -9.67 -2.82 -13.82
C ILE A 3 -10.58 -3.15 -12.64
N VAL A 4 -11.22 -4.32 -12.69
CA VAL A 4 -11.93 -4.93 -11.55
C VAL A 4 -10.94 -5.86 -10.84
N VAL A 5 -11.23 -6.24 -9.59
CA VAL A 5 -10.26 -6.84 -8.66
C VAL A 5 -10.94 -7.93 -7.81
N ASP A 6 -10.97 -9.16 -8.34
CA ASP A 6 -11.64 -10.46 -7.83
C ASP A 6 -10.21 -13.11 -7.38
N GLU A 7 -9.22 -13.46 -6.45
CA GLU A 7 -8.99 -14.82 -5.85
C GLU A 7 -9.05 -14.74 -4.32
N LEU A 8 -10.10 -15.33 -3.75
CA LEU A 8 -10.29 -15.42 -2.31
C LEU A 8 -9.20 -16.26 -1.62
N LYS A 9 -8.48 -15.65 -0.68
CA LYS A 9 -7.93 -16.35 0.50
C LYS A 9 -7.85 -15.44 1.72
N MET A 10 -8.76 -15.68 2.67
CA MET A 10 -8.68 -15.09 4.01
C MET A 10 -7.64 -15.83 4.86
N ILE A 11 -6.95 -15.07 5.72
CA ILE A 11 -7.16 -15.07 7.18
C ILE A 11 -6.61 -13.73 7.70
N ASP A 12 -7.30 -13.14 8.69
CA ASP A 12 -6.98 -11.85 9.33
C ASP A 12 -6.99 -10.62 8.40
N VAL A 13 -8.19 -10.07 8.14
CA VAL A 13 -8.42 -8.77 7.45
C VAL A 13 -7.71 -8.66 6.08
N GLY A 14 -7.63 -9.77 5.35
CA GLY A 14 -6.89 -9.88 4.10
C GLY A 14 -7.47 -9.05 2.95
N VAL A 15 -6.64 -8.16 2.39
CA VAL A 15 -6.92 -7.47 1.12
C VAL A 15 -6.72 -8.44 -0.05
N CYS A 16 -7.56 -8.35 -1.07
CA CYS A 16 -7.59 -9.28 -2.19
C CYS A 16 -7.27 -8.57 -3.52
N LEU A 17 -6.56 -9.25 -4.43
CA LEU A 17 -6.21 -8.74 -5.76
C LEU A 17 -6.47 -9.77 -6.86
N PHE A 18 -7.23 -9.38 -7.88
CA PHE A 18 -7.24 -10.02 -9.20
C PHE A 18 -6.90 -8.94 -10.24
N LEU A 19 -6.57 -9.32 -11.47
CA LEU A 19 -6.30 -8.40 -12.58
C LEU A 19 -7.11 -8.81 -13.82
N PHE A 20 -8.21 -8.11 -14.11
CA PHE A 20 -9.01 -8.39 -15.30
C PHE A 20 -8.44 -7.70 -16.54
N VAL A 21 -8.30 -8.47 -17.62
CA VAL A 21 -7.65 -8.07 -18.87
C VAL A 21 -8.63 -8.30 -20.02
N ARG A 22 -8.74 -7.34 -20.95
CA ARG A 22 -9.53 -7.55 -22.18
C ARG A 22 -8.90 -8.66 -23.01
N PRO A 23 -9.64 -9.61 -23.60
CA PRO A 23 -9.04 -10.76 -24.31
C PRO A 23 -8.04 -10.38 -25.42
N HIS A 24 -8.26 -9.27 -26.13
CA HIS A 24 -7.30 -8.76 -27.14
C HIS A 24 -6.02 -8.14 -26.57
N LEU A 25 -5.97 -7.84 -25.26
CA LEU A 25 -4.77 -7.37 -24.56
C LEU A 25 -3.99 -8.51 -23.89
N ALA A 26 -4.62 -9.66 -23.63
CA ALA A 26 -3.98 -10.78 -22.94
C ALA A 26 -2.67 -11.28 -23.60
N PRO A 27 -2.53 -11.35 -24.95
CA PRO A 27 -1.26 -11.75 -25.57
C PRO A 27 -0.08 -10.79 -25.35
N TYR A 28 -0.36 -9.56 -24.91
CA TYR A 28 0.64 -8.53 -24.65
C TYR A 28 1.10 -8.49 -23.18
N ILE A 29 0.36 -9.14 -22.27
CA ILE A 29 0.76 -9.26 -20.86
C ILE A 29 1.60 -10.51 -20.68
N LYS A 30 2.81 -10.34 -20.14
CA LYS A 30 3.80 -11.38 -19.93
C LYS A 30 4.47 -11.19 -18.57
N ASP A 31 5.14 -12.23 -18.10
CA ASP A 31 6.07 -12.20 -16.96
C ASP A 31 5.51 -11.63 -15.64
N PHE A 32 4.19 -11.62 -15.52
CA PHE A 32 3.40 -11.21 -14.35
C PHE A 32 3.83 -11.97 -13.10
N ALA A 33 4.00 -11.25 -12.00
CA ALA A 33 4.45 -11.78 -10.73
C ALA A 33 3.66 -11.17 -9.58
N VAL A 34 3.48 -11.94 -8.52
CA VAL A 34 2.74 -11.54 -7.31
C VAL A 34 3.59 -11.83 -6.10
N ALA A 35 3.62 -10.90 -5.15
CA ALA A 35 4.18 -11.09 -3.82
C ALA A 35 3.26 -10.43 -2.79
N SER A 36 3.28 -10.95 -1.57
CA SER A 36 2.58 -10.35 -0.42
C SER A 36 3.51 -10.32 0.79
N VAL A 37 3.38 -9.27 1.60
CA VAL A 37 4.15 -9.08 2.83
C VAL A 37 3.16 -8.78 3.95
N LYS A 38 3.24 -9.55 5.05
CA LYS A 38 2.45 -9.31 6.25
C LYS A 38 3.05 -8.15 7.05
N THR A 39 2.56 -6.93 6.79
CA THR A 39 2.68 -5.82 7.74
C THR A 39 1.87 -6.15 9.00
N GLY A 40 2.41 -5.92 10.20
CA GLY A 40 1.63 -6.04 11.45
C GLY A 40 2.16 -6.93 12.58
N MET A 41 3.35 -7.54 12.51
CA MET A 41 3.97 -8.24 13.66
C MET A 41 4.50 -7.29 14.77
N GLY A 42 3.73 -6.23 15.07
CA GLY A 42 3.92 -5.27 16.16
C GLY A 42 2.60 -4.64 16.63
N GLY A 43 1.43 -5.10 16.13
CA GLY A 43 0.12 -4.46 16.32
C GLY A 43 -0.39 -4.30 17.76
N ALA A 44 0.31 -4.84 18.77
CA ALA A 44 -0.02 -4.69 20.18
C ALA A 44 0.47 -3.37 20.81
N THR A 45 1.51 -2.72 20.25
CA THR A 45 2.20 -1.61 20.96
C THR A 45 2.64 -0.47 20.04
N GLY A 46 1.66 0.21 19.41
CA GLY A 46 1.84 1.60 18.96
C GLY A 46 3.00 1.88 17.99
N ASN A 47 3.21 1.04 16.96
CA ASN A 47 4.22 1.26 15.92
C ASN A 47 4.23 2.72 15.41
N LYS A 48 5.41 3.34 15.47
CA LYS A 48 5.66 4.72 15.05
C LYS A 48 5.73 4.79 13.52
N VAL A 49 5.67 6.01 12.98
CA VAL A 49 5.78 6.23 11.53
C VAL A 49 7.07 5.62 10.97
N ARG A 50 8.21 5.82 11.65
CA ARG A 50 9.50 5.24 11.28
C ARG A 50 9.45 3.71 11.12
N ASP A 51 8.78 3.02 12.03
CA ASP A 51 8.70 1.55 12.02
C ASP A 51 7.91 1.05 10.78
N ARG A 52 6.95 1.84 10.28
CA ARG A 52 6.23 1.58 9.01
C ARG A 52 7.06 1.89 7.76
N ASN A 53 7.93 2.90 7.83
CA ASN A 53 8.93 3.15 6.77
C ASN A 53 9.97 2.01 6.72
N GLU A 54 10.34 1.45 7.87
CA GLU A 54 11.23 0.29 7.99
C GLU A 54 10.57 -0.98 7.44
N ASP A 55 9.30 -1.27 7.79
CA ASP A 55 8.50 -2.35 7.19
C ASP A 55 8.50 -2.24 5.66
N PHE A 56 8.17 -1.05 5.13
CA PHE A 56 8.16 -0.73 3.70
C PHE A 56 9.52 -0.97 3.04
N THR A 57 10.60 -0.43 3.60
CA THR A 57 11.97 -0.60 3.11
C THR A 57 12.39 -2.07 3.15
N SER A 58 11.96 -2.82 4.17
CA SER A 58 12.22 -4.25 4.26
C SER A 58 11.48 -5.04 3.17
N ALA A 59 10.25 -4.64 2.83
CA ALA A 59 9.45 -5.27 1.79
C ALA A 59 10.10 -5.08 0.41
N LEU A 60 10.51 -3.85 0.04
CA LEU A 60 11.24 -3.57 -1.21
C LEU A 60 12.52 -4.43 -1.35
N ARG A 61 13.25 -4.63 -0.24
CA ARG A 61 14.50 -5.41 -0.21
C ARG A 61 14.30 -6.93 -0.18
N ARG A 62 13.15 -7.42 0.33
CA ARG A 62 12.87 -8.86 0.52
C ARG A 62 12.04 -9.48 -0.59
N ILE A 63 11.16 -8.72 -1.23
CA ILE A 63 10.38 -9.20 -2.37
C ILE A 63 11.33 -9.44 -3.54
N ARG A 64 11.40 -10.69 -4.00
CA ARG A 64 12.18 -11.12 -5.15
C ARG A 64 11.37 -12.10 -5.98
N PHE A 65 11.57 -12.06 -7.29
CA PHE A 65 10.81 -12.77 -8.30
C PHE A 65 11.73 -13.72 -9.08
N PRO A 66 11.17 -14.66 -9.88
CA PRO A 66 11.98 -15.59 -10.67
C PRO A 66 13.01 -14.88 -11.55
N GLN A 67 14.15 -15.57 -11.77
CA GLN A 67 15.32 -15.07 -12.52
C GLN A 67 16.06 -13.90 -11.85
N GLY A 68 15.86 -13.68 -10.54
CA GLY A 68 16.57 -12.64 -9.77
C GLY A 68 15.97 -11.24 -9.87
N ARG A 69 14.82 -11.11 -10.55
CA ARG A 69 14.05 -9.87 -10.66
C ARG A 69 13.58 -9.35 -9.30
N ASP A 70 13.42 -8.04 -9.20
CA ASP A 70 12.83 -7.33 -8.06
C ASP A 70 11.70 -6.40 -8.54
N ILE A 71 11.19 -5.54 -7.66
CA ILE A 71 10.04 -4.67 -7.95
C ILE A 71 10.38 -3.62 -9.01
N GLU A 72 11.58 -3.03 -8.96
CA GLU A 72 12.03 -1.98 -9.87
C GLU A 72 12.22 -2.52 -11.31
N SER A 73 12.42 -3.83 -11.46
CA SER A 73 12.50 -4.52 -12.77
C SER A 73 11.16 -4.78 -13.48
N HIS A 74 10.07 -4.11 -13.10
CA HIS A 74 8.73 -4.26 -13.72
C HIS A 74 8.19 -2.94 -14.28
N ASP A 75 7.69 -2.94 -15.52
CA ASP A 75 7.13 -1.74 -16.18
C ASP A 75 5.90 -1.14 -15.47
N ILE A 76 5.15 -1.97 -14.74
CA ILE A 76 3.94 -1.58 -14.00
C ILE A 76 3.93 -2.31 -12.65
N VAL A 77 3.94 -1.55 -11.56
CA VAL A 77 3.86 -2.04 -10.18
C VAL A 77 2.55 -1.58 -9.54
N PHE A 78 1.78 -2.52 -9.00
CA PHE A 78 0.61 -2.23 -8.16
C PHE A 78 0.96 -2.52 -6.69
N TRP A 79 0.99 -1.49 -5.86
CA TRP A 79 1.26 -1.62 -4.42
C TRP A 79 0.16 -0.95 -3.59
N PHE A 80 -0.56 -1.76 -2.82
CA PHE A 80 -1.80 -1.45 -2.11
C PHE A 80 -1.94 -2.39 -0.91
N GLY A 81 -2.73 -2.01 0.09
CA GLY A 81 -2.93 -2.78 1.32
C GLY A 81 -3.17 -1.87 2.53
N ASP A 82 -3.30 -2.46 3.73
CA ASP A 82 -3.25 -1.66 4.96
C ASP A 82 -1.79 -1.32 5.30
N PHE A 83 -1.37 -0.12 4.87
CA PHE A 83 -0.09 0.46 5.25
C PHE A 83 -0.09 1.02 6.68
N ASN A 84 -1.26 1.10 7.33
CA ASN A 84 -1.48 1.47 8.72
C ASN A 84 -1.00 2.89 9.15
N TYR A 85 -0.64 3.75 8.19
CA TYR A 85 -0.39 5.18 8.43
C TYR A 85 -1.66 5.87 8.93
N ARG A 86 -1.49 6.88 9.79
CA ARG A 86 -2.60 7.54 10.49
C ARG A 86 -2.60 9.04 10.19
N ILE A 87 -3.69 9.73 10.52
CA ILE A 87 -3.74 11.19 10.51
C ILE A 87 -3.01 11.71 11.76
N ASN A 88 -2.08 12.65 11.60
CA ASN A 88 -1.26 13.22 12.65
C ASN A 88 -1.96 14.40 13.38
N LEU A 89 -3.15 14.14 13.92
CA LEU A 89 -4.01 15.12 14.61
C LEU A 89 -4.60 14.55 15.90
N SER A 90 -5.17 15.42 16.74
CA SER A 90 -5.96 14.95 17.88
C SER A 90 -7.23 14.23 17.43
N GLY A 91 -7.71 13.29 18.24
CA GLY A 91 -8.96 12.58 17.98
C GLY A 91 -10.21 13.47 18.03
N GLU A 92 -10.10 14.71 18.52
CA GLU A 92 -11.17 15.70 18.41
C GLU A 92 -11.11 16.46 17.08
N ASP A 93 -9.92 16.88 16.64
CA ASP A 93 -9.78 17.71 15.45
C ASP A 93 -10.03 16.91 14.18
N VAL A 94 -9.65 15.63 14.18
CA VAL A 94 -10.11 14.66 13.15
C VAL A 94 -11.64 14.61 13.10
N LYS A 95 -12.32 14.51 14.25
CA LYS A 95 -13.80 14.49 14.29
C LYS A 95 -14.39 15.80 13.78
N LYS A 96 -13.88 16.96 14.22
CA LYS A 96 -14.33 18.29 13.77
C LYS A 96 -14.26 18.39 12.25
N ALA A 97 -13.11 18.05 11.66
CA ALA A 97 -12.90 18.09 10.20
C ALA A 97 -13.78 17.06 9.45
N VAL A 98 -13.97 15.85 9.97
CA VAL A 98 -14.92 14.88 9.38
C VAL A 98 -16.35 15.39 9.42
N TYR A 99 -16.81 15.98 10.53
CA TYR A 99 -18.18 16.51 10.65
C TYR A 99 -18.42 17.77 9.80
N SER A 100 -17.39 18.59 9.54
CA SER A 100 -17.48 19.73 8.62
C SER A 100 -17.23 19.36 7.14
N GLY A 101 -16.87 18.11 6.85
CA GLY A 101 -16.51 17.66 5.50
C GLY A 101 -15.16 18.14 4.99
N ASP A 102 -14.30 18.70 5.86
CA ASP A 102 -12.98 19.22 5.48
C ASP A 102 -11.93 18.10 5.36
N LEU A 103 -12.08 17.30 4.31
CA LEU A 103 -11.12 16.25 3.94
C LEU A 103 -9.78 16.85 3.46
N THR A 104 -9.78 18.11 3.01
CA THR A 104 -8.57 18.83 2.56
C THR A 104 -7.63 19.11 3.73
N MET A 105 -8.16 19.50 4.88
CA MET A 105 -7.40 19.64 6.12
C MET A 105 -6.85 18.28 6.57
N LEU A 106 -7.68 17.22 6.63
CA LEU A 106 -7.23 15.88 7.01
C LEU A 106 -6.07 15.36 6.15
N TRP A 107 -6.12 15.59 4.83
CA TRP A 107 -5.09 15.16 3.88
C TRP A 107 -3.71 15.76 4.18
N GLN A 108 -3.63 17.01 4.65
CA GLN A 108 -2.37 17.66 5.05
C GLN A 108 -1.67 16.96 6.22
N TYR A 109 -2.44 16.22 7.03
CA TYR A 109 -1.96 15.48 8.19
C TYR A 109 -1.87 13.96 7.97
N ASP A 110 -2.11 13.44 6.76
CA ASP A 110 -1.83 12.03 6.46
C ASP A 110 -0.33 11.74 6.54
N GLN A 111 0.05 10.83 7.45
CA GLN A 111 1.44 10.45 7.64
C GLN A 111 2.06 9.85 6.36
N LEU A 112 1.33 9.09 5.54
CA LEU A 112 1.91 8.49 4.34
C LEU A 112 2.27 9.55 3.30
N SER A 113 1.36 10.49 3.04
CA SER A 113 1.60 11.64 2.15
C SER A 113 2.74 12.53 2.66
N GLN A 114 2.85 12.73 3.97
CA GLN A 114 3.99 13.44 4.57
C GLN A 114 5.32 12.70 4.39
N GLN A 115 5.37 11.37 4.57
CA GLN A 115 6.61 10.60 4.35
C GLN A 115 7.01 10.54 2.87
N LYS A 116 6.03 10.50 1.96
CA LYS A 116 6.27 10.63 0.50
C LYS A 116 6.84 11.99 0.14
N ALA A 117 6.25 13.08 0.65
CA ALA A 117 6.74 14.44 0.42
C ALA A 117 8.16 14.69 0.99
N GLN A 118 8.60 13.88 1.96
CA GLN A 118 9.94 13.90 2.54
C GLN A 118 10.93 12.94 1.86
N GLY A 119 10.50 12.17 0.85
CA GLY A 119 11.34 11.15 0.19
C GLY A 119 11.68 9.94 1.07
N LEU A 120 10.99 9.74 2.18
CA LEU A 120 11.23 8.65 3.14
C LEU A 120 10.50 7.35 2.78
N VAL A 121 9.51 7.44 1.88
CA VAL A 121 8.73 6.32 1.31
C VAL A 121 8.42 6.70 -0.15
N SER A 122 8.76 5.84 -1.12
CA SER A 122 8.55 6.11 -2.55
C SER A 122 8.34 4.83 -3.35
N PHE A 123 7.66 4.97 -4.48
CA PHE A 123 7.74 4.04 -5.63
C PHE A 123 8.42 4.81 -6.76
#